data_AF-A0A0M4QW42-F1
#
_entry.id   AF-A0A0M4QW42-F1
#
_cell.length_a   1.000
_cell.length_b   1.000
_cell.length_c   1.000
_cell.angle_alpha   90.00
_cell.angle_beta   90.00
_cell.angle_gamma   90.00
#
_symmetry.space_group_name_H-M   'P 1'
#
loop_
_entity.id
_entity.type
_entity.pdbx_description
1 polymer ?
#
loop_
_entity_poly.entity_id
_entity_poly.type
_entity_poly.pdbx_seq_one_letter_code
_entity_poly.pdbx_strand_id
1 'polypeptide(L)' 'MKGVPVRYRARKTVRLGPIRLNFTQRGFASWAIKIGPWTWNATRGTHSLDTPGPGGVTWGRKRAGR' A
#
# COMPACT_ATOMS: atom_id res chain seq x y z
N MET A 1 -14.78 -30.36 13.81
CA MET A 1 -13.88 -29.18 13.83
C MET A 1 -13.84 -28.60 12.42
N LYS A 2 -14.41 -27.40 12.17
CA LYS A 2 -14.37 -26.78 10.83
C LYS A 2 -12.95 -26.27 10.60
N GLY A 3 -12.17 -26.96 9.77
CA GLY A 3 -10.85 -26.50 9.35
C GLY A 3 -10.97 -25.15 8.67
N VAL A 4 -10.30 -24.12 9.21
CA VAL A 4 -10.20 -22.83 8.55
C VAL A 4 -9.42 -23.07 7.25
N PRO A 5 -10.00 -22.84 6.07
CA PRO A 5 -9.24 -23.01 4.84
C PRO A 5 -8.12 -21.98 4.87
N VAL A 6 -6.88 -22.46 5.04
CA VAL A 6 -5.68 -21.63 4.92
C VAL A 6 -5.56 -21.27 3.45
N ARG A 7 -6.29 -20.22 3.04
CA ARG A 7 -6.10 -19.59 1.73
C ARG A 7 -4.68 -19.03 1.73
N TYR A 8 -3.77 -19.73 1.06
CA TYR A 8 -2.40 -19.28 0.85
C TYR A 8 -2.42 -17.95 0.11
N ARG A 9 -2.35 -16.84 0.86
CA ARG A 9 -2.31 -15.49 0.30
C ARG A 9 -0.88 -15.21 -0.15
N ALA A 10 -0.53 -15.64 -1.36
CA ALA A 10 0.69 -15.20 -2.01
C ALA A 10 0.63 -13.66 -2.17
N ARG A 11 1.42 -12.95 -1.35
CA ARG A 11 1.65 -11.51 -1.46
C ARG A 11 3.13 -11.31 -1.70
N LYS A 12 3.47 -10.65 -2.80
CA LYS A 12 4.85 -10.30 -3.12
C LYS A 12 4.95 -8.79 -3.23
N THR A 13 5.86 -8.22 -2.46
CA THR A 13 6.18 -6.80 -2.55
C THR A 13 7.54 -6.65 -3.23
N VAL A 14 7.58 -5.93 -4.34
CA VAL A 14 8.81 -5.60 -5.06
C VAL A 14 9.14 -4.13 -4.78
N ARG A 15 10.38 -3.85 -4.42
CA ARG A 15 10.88 -2.49 -4.15
C ARG A 15 11.90 -2.13 -5.23
N LEU A 16 11.62 -1.09 -6.00
CA LEU A 16 12.47 -0.55 -7.06
C LEU A 16 12.77 0.91 -6.71
N GLY A 17 13.82 1.12 -5.91
CA GLY A 17 14.14 2.42 -5.33
C GLY A 17 12.98 2.98 -4.50
N PRO A 18 12.47 4.19 -4.79
CA PRO A 18 11.35 4.77 -4.07
C PRO A 18 10.02 4.07 -4.38
N ILE A 19 9.95 3.26 -5.44
CA ILE A 19 8.71 2.61 -5.88
C ILE A 19 8.52 1.28 -5.14
N ARG A 20 7.33 1.08 -4.60
CA ARG A 20 6.86 -0.16 -3.99
C ARG A 20 5.68 -0.70 -4.78
N LEU A 21 5.84 -1.89 -5.35
CA LEU A 21 4.80 -2.62 -6.08
C LEU A 21 4.32 -3.78 -5.21
N ASN A 22 3.01 -3.90 -5.00
CA ASN A 22 2.39 -5.00 -4.29
C ASN A 22 1.60 -5.87 -5.27
N PHE A 23 1.97 -7.14 -5.33
CA PHE A 23 1.31 -8.16 -6.11
C PHE A 23 0.61 -9.16 -5.18
N THR A 24 -0.59 -9.56 -5.57
CA THR A 24 -1.36 -10.60 -4.90
C THR A 24 -1.61 -11.75 -5.87
N GLN A 25 -2.17 -12.85 -5.38
CA GLN A 25 -2.54 -14.00 -6.21
C GLN A 25 -3.48 -13.68 -7.38
N ARG A 26 -4.24 -12.57 -7.31
CA ARG A 26 -5.12 -12.07 -8.40
C ARG A 26 -4.41 -11.14 -9.38
N GLY A 27 -3.10 -10.91 -9.22
CA GLY A 27 -2.31 -9.99 -10.01
C GLY A 27 -1.91 -8.71 -9.26
N PHE A 28 -1.66 -7.65 -10.03
CA PHE A 28 -1.25 -6.35 -9.51
C PHE A 28 -2.30 -5.76 -8.56
N ALA A 29 -1.90 -5.48 -7.31
CA ALA A 29 -2.82 -5.05 -6.28
C ALA A 29 -2.70 -3.57 -5.96
N SER A 30 -1.48 -3.07 -5.79
CA SER A 30 -1.25 -1.64 -5.56
C SER A 30 0.18 -1.22 -5.77
N TRP A 31 0.40 0.08 -5.90
CA TRP A 31 1.74 0.65 -5.86
C TRP A 31 1.79 1.98 -5.12
N ALA A 32 2.98 2.29 -4.61
CA ALA A 32 3.27 3.53 -3.92
C ALA A 32 4.70 4.00 -4.22
N ILE A 33 4.91 5.30 -4.14
CA ILE A 33 6.23 5.94 -4.22
C ILE A 33 6.55 6.49 -2.82
N LYS A 34 7.70 6.17 -2.25
CA LYS A 34 8.20 6.72 -0.99
C LYS A 34 9.49 7.48 -1.22
N ILE A 35 9.49 8.77 -0.93
CA ILE A 35 10.63 9.67 -1.02
C ILE A 35 10.78 10.36 0.34
N GLY A 36 11.79 9.93 1.11
CA GLY A 36 12.00 10.42 2.49
C GLY A 36 10.76 10.20 3.36
N PRO A 37 10.25 11.24 4.06
CA PRO A 37 9.04 11.16 4.86
C PRO A 37 7.74 11.14 4.03
N TRP A 38 7.81 11.50 2.75
CA TRP A 38 6.64 11.56 1.89
C TRP A 38 6.39 10.21 1.20
N THR A 39 5.14 9.77 1.22
CA THR A 39 4.67 8.57 0.52
C THR A 39 3.44 8.91 -0.29
N TRP A 40 3.39 8.49 -1.55
CA TRP A 40 2.22 8.61 -2.40
C TRP A 40 1.74 7.23 -2.85
N ASN A 41 0.51 6.87 -2.49
CA ASN A 41 -0.15 5.66 -2.94
C ASN A 41 -0.97 5.98 -4.20
N ALA A 42 -0.46 5.58 -5.36
CA ALA A 42 -1.08 5.86 -6.64
C ALA A 42 -2.37 5.05 -6.87
N THR A 43 -2.54 3.90 -6.21
CA THR A 43 -3.80 3.13 -6.26
C THR A 43 -4.93 3.84 -5.56
N ARG A 44 -4.65 4.40 -4.37
CA ARG A 44 -5.65 5.10 -3.55
C ARG A 44 -5.72 6.59 -3.81
N GLY A 45 -4.76 7.19 -4.51
CA GLY A 45 -4.65 8.64 -4.69
C GLY A 45 -4.36 9.38 -3.36
N THR A 46 -3.69 8.73 -2.42
CA THR A 46 -3.42 9.29 -1.08
C THR A 46 -1.95 9.60 -0.89
N HIS A 47 -1.66 10.76 -0.34
CA HIS A 47 -0.35 11.22 0.10
C HIS A 47 -0.25 11.10 1.62
N SER A 48 0.90 10.69 2.11
CA SER A 48 1.23 10.61 3.52
C SER A 48 2.56 11.31 3.74
N LEU A 49 2.66 12.10 4.79
CA LEU A 49 3.91 12.70 5.26
C LEU A 49 4.16 12.23 6.69
N ASP A 50 5.22 11.48 6.86
CA ASP A 50 5.74 11.07 8.17
C ASP A 50 6.40 12.31 8.80
N THR A 51 5.78 12.89 9.83
CA THR A 51 6.44 14.00 10.56
C THR A 51 7.46 13.43 11.55
N PRO A 52 8.65 14.04 11.70
CA PRO A 52 9.58 13.64 12.77
C PRO A 52 8.98 14.00 14.13
N GLY A 53 8.22 13.07 14.72
CA GLY A 53 7.45 13.23 15.96
C GLY A 53 6.28 12.24 16.02
N PRO A 54 5.50 12.19 17.12
CA PRO A 54 4.30 11.38 17.20
C PRO A 54 3.20 11.96 16.30
N GLY A 55 3.21 11.56 15.03
CA GLY A 55 2.20 11.99 14.08
C GLY A 55 2.60 11.71 12.62
N GLY A 56 1.59 11.54 11.78
CA GLY A 56 1.76 11.52 10.33
C GLY A 56 0.49 12.08 9.70
N VAL A 57 0.64 12.96 8.72
CA VAL A 57 -0.51 13.54 8.02
C VAL A 57 -0.76 12.72 6.78
N THR A 58 -1.99 12.24 6.59
CA THR A 58 -2.40 11.56 5.35
C THR A 58 -3.56 12.32 4.72
N TRP A 59 -3.41 12.71 3.46
CA TRP A 59 -4.41 13.46 2.70
C TRP A 59 -4.55 12.88 1.30
N GLY A 60 -5.63 13.26 0.61
CA GLY A 60 -5.88 12.83 -0.77
C GLY A 60 -7.18 12.03 -0.91
N ARG A 61 -7.58 11.86 -2.16
CA ARG A 61 -8.90 11.37 -2.51
C ARG A 61 -8.90 9.84 -2.43
N LYS A 62 -9.41 9.26 -1.34
CA LYS A 62 -9.80 7.85 -1.36
C LYS A 62 -10.75 7.68 -2.55
N ARG A 63 -10.33 6.98 -3.60
CA ARG A 63 -11.26 6.55 -4.65
C ARG A 63 -12.38 5.79 -3.94
N ALA A 64 -13.56 6.39 -3.85
CA ALA A 64 -14.75 5.74 -3.36
C ALA A 64 -14.98 4.53 -4.27
N GLY A 65 -14.82 3.32 -3.72
CA GLY A 65 -15.19 2.11 -4.41
C GLY A 65 -16.70 2.10 -4.60
N ARG A 66 -17.11 2.02 -5.86
CA ARG A 66 -18.46 1.69 -6.32
C ARG A 66 -18.83 0.27 -5.88
#